data_AF-D5VDS1-F1
#
_entry.id   AF-D5VDS1-F1
#
_cell.length_a   1.000
_cell.length_b   1.000
_cell.length_c   1.000
_cell.angle_alpha   90.00
_cell.angle_beta   90.00
_cell.angle_gamma   90.00
#
_symmetry.space_group_name_H-M   'P 1'
#
loop_
_entity.id
_entity.type
_entity.pdbx_description
1 polymer ?
#
loop_
_entity_poly.entity_id
_entity_poly.type
_entity_poly.pdbx_seq_one_letter_code
_entity_poly.pdbx_strand_id
1 'polypeptide(L)'
;MKKYVIEREIPGVEQLDAEQLKGAAAASNAALAKLAPRVQWVESFVTKDKTFCVYLAEDESVIREHAALSGFPASRITEVAGVISPVTAG
;
A
#
# COMPACT_ATOMS: atom_id res chain seq x y z
N MET A 1 13.18 -1.42 -8.53
CA MET A 1 12.39 -1.32 -7.29
C MET A 1 12.13 -2.71 -6.74
N LYS A 2 12.14 -2.83 -5.41
CA LYS A 2 11.73 -4.03 -4.68
C LYS A 2 10.22 -4.02 -4.47
N LYS A 3 9.61 -5.20 -4.34
CA LYS A 3 8.17 -5.34 -4.07
C LYS A 3 7.93 -5.49 -2.58
N TYR A 4 6.93 -4.81 -2.06
CA TYR A 4 6.53 -4.86 -0.66
C TYR A 4 5.05 -5.14 -0.52
N VAL A 5 4.68 -5.91 0.51
CA VAL A 5 3.32 -6.02 1.01
C VAL A 5 3.23 -5.23 2.31
N ILE A 6 2.28 -4.31 2.36
CA ILE A 6 2.06 -3.39 3.48
C ILE A 6 0.71 -3.71 4.10
N GLU A 7 0.70 -3.90 5.42
CA GLU A 7 -0.52 -4.05 6.20
C GLU A 7 -0.82 -2.74 6.93
N ARG A 8 -2.10 -2.35 6.94
CA ARG A 8 -2.59 -1.23 7.75
C ARG A 8 -3.82 -1.66 8.53
N GLU A 9 -3.75 -1.52 9.83
CA GLU A 9 -4.88 -1.75 10.72
C GLU A 9 -5.76 -0.50 10.75
N ILE A 10 -6.98 -0.64 10.23
CA ILE A 10 -7.96 0.44 10.11
C ILE A 10 -9.32 -0.20 10.48
N PRO A 11 -9.72 -0.14 11.77
CA PRO A 11 -10.97 -0.74 12.21
C PRO A 11 -12.17 -0.23 11.41
N GLY A 12 -13.02 -1.14 10.96
CA GLY A 12 -14.21 -0.83 10.16
C GLY A 12 -13.95 -0.34 8.73
N VAL A 13 -12.73 -0.46 8.20
CA VAL A 13 -12.39 0.00 6.84
C VAL A 13 -13.23 -0.67 5.74
N GLU A 14 -13.74 -1.88 6.00
CA GLU A 14 -14.65 -2.59 5.10
C GLU A 14 -16.03 -1.92 4.96
N GLN A 15 -16.37 -0.99 5.85
CA GLN A 15 -17.63 -0.26 5.84
C GLN A 15 -17.54 1.08 5.11
N LEU A 16 -16.33 1.45 4.65
CA LEU A 16 -16.16 2.67 3.88
C LEU A 16 -16.90 2.56 2.54
N ASP A 17 -17.62 3.62 2.19
CA ASP A 17 -18.28 3.72 0.91
C ASP A 17 -17.30 4.08 -0.23
N ALA A 18 -17.81 4.09 -1.46
CA ALA A 18 -17.01 4.37 -2.64
C ALA A 18 -16.39 5.78 -2.65
N GLU A 19 -17.05 6.78 -2.04
CA GLU A 19 -16.54 8.15 -1.98
C GLU A 19 -15.40 8.26 -0.96
N GLN A 20 -15.56 7.63 0.19
CA GLN A 20 -14.52 7.56 1.23
C GLN A 20 -13.28 6.81 0.73
N LEU A 21 -13.46 5.68 0.03
CA LEU A 21 -12.36 4.94 -0.58
C LEU A 21 -11.65 5.75 -1.66
N LYS A 22 -12.40 6.52 -2.47
CA LYS A 22 -11.83 7.45 -3.46
C LYS A 22 -11.02 8.55 -2.79
N GLY A 23 -11.50 9.11 -1.68
CA GLY A 23 -10.77 10.10 -0.88
C GLY A 23 -9.45 9.56 -0.34
N ALA A 24 -9.45 8.34 0.20
CA ALA A 24 -8.24 7.67 0.67
C ALA A 24 -7.23 7.43 -0.47
N ALA A 25 -7.71 6.99 -1.64
CA ALA A 25 -6.86 6.82 -2.82
C ALA A 25 -6.26 8.15 -3.30
N ALA A 26 -7.02 9.24 -3.29
CA ALA A 26 -6.54 10.57 -3.66
C ALA A 26 -5.44 11.07 -2.71
N ALA A 27 -5.62 10.91 -1.40
CA ALA A 27 -4.61 11.27 -0.40
C ALA A 27 -3.32 10.45 -0.58
N SER A 28 -3.44 9.14 -0.84
CA SER A 28 -2.29 8.29 -1.15
C SER A 28 -1.55 8.75 -2.42
N ASN A 29 -2.28 9.07 -3.49
CA ASN A 29 -1.69 9.55 -4.74
C ASN A 29 -0.98 10.89 -4.59
N ALA A 30 -1.51 11.81 -3.79
CA ALA A 30 -0.86 13.08 -3.49
C ALA A 30 0.47 12.89 -2.74
N ALA A 31 0.55 11.90 -1.83
CA ALA A 31 1.80 11.53 -1.17
C ALA A 31 2.80 10.87 -2.13
N LEU A 32 2.34 9.96 -3.00
CA LEU A 32 3.18 9.30 -4.02
C LEU A 32 3.80 10.32 -4.97
N ALA A 33 3.05 11.34 -5.39
CA ALA A 33 3.55 12.39 -6.29
C ALA A 33 4.76 13.15 -5.71
N LYS A 34 4.87 13.26 -4.38
CA LYS A 34 6.00 13.90 -3.70
C LYS A 34 7.24 13.00 -3.61
N LEU A 35 7.04 11.70 -3.72
CA LEU A 35 8.09 10.68 -3.55
C LEU A 35 8.48 10.02 -4.86
N ALA A 36 7.81 10.35 -5.96
CA ALA A 36 8.14 9.84 -7.27
C ALA A 36 9.59 10.20 -7.66
N PRO A 37 10.33 9.30 -8.32
CA PRO A 37 9.94 7.96 -8.75
C PRO A 37 10.37 6.88 -7.75
N ARG A 38 10.57 7.17 -6.46
CA ARG A 38 11.19 6.23 -5.49
C ARG A 38 10.21 5.17 -4.96
N VAL A 39 8.91 5.41 -5.12
CA VAL A 39 7.83 4.53 -4.68
C VAL A 39 6.66 4.59 -5.67
N GLN A 40 6.01 3.45 -5.86
CA GLN A 40 4.84 3.28 -6.69
C GLN A 40 3.84 2.37 -5.98
N TRP A 41 2.59 2.81 -5.94
CA TRP A 41 1.47 1.98 -5.51
C TRP A 41 0.97 1.13 -6.67
N VAL A 42 0.83 -0.18 -6.45
CA VAL A 42 0.31 -1.14 -7.44
C VAL A 42 -1.19 -1.33 -7.23
N GLU A 43 -1.57 -1.80 -6.04
CA GLU A 43 -2.97 -2.06 -5.69
C GLU A 43 -3.16 -2.15 -4.17
N SER A 44 -4.41 -2.08 -3.72
CA SER A 44 -4.80 -2.30 -2.33
C SER A 44 -6.03 -3.18 -2.25
N PHE A 45 -6.03 -4.07 -1.28
CA PHE A 45 -7.15 -4.92 -0.91
C PHE A 45 -7.71 -4.42 0.42
N VAL A 46 -9.00 -4.10 0.44
CA VAL A 46 -9.75 -3.78 1.65
C VAL A 46 -10.31 -5.09 2.19
N THR A 47 -10.06 -5.34 3.48
CA THR A 47 -10.56 -6.51 4.22
C THR A 47 -11.17 -6.05 5.52
N LYS A 48 -11.72 -6.96 6.31
CA LYS A 48 -12.25 -6.61 7.64
C LYS A 48 -11.14 -6.03 8.52
N ASP A 49 -11.35 -4.81 9.00
CA ASP A 49 -10.46 -4.06 9.92
C ASP A 49 -9.02 -3.80 9.41
N LYS A 50 -8.70 -4.17 8.17
CA LYS A 50 -7.34 -4.07 7.62
C LYS A 50 -7.34 -3.80 6.13
N THR A 51 -6.26 -3.18 5.67
CA THR A 51 -5.92 -3.14 4.25
C THR A 51 -4.57 -3.81 3.99
N PHE A 52 -4.45 -4.43 2.82
CA PHE A 52 -3.20 -4.99 2.32
C PHE A 52 -2.86 -4.26 1.04
N CYS A 53 -1.66 -3.68 0.95
CA CYS A 53 -1.28 -2.93 -0.23
C CYS A 53 0.02 -3.44 -0.82
N VAL A 54 0.07 -3.53 -2.15
CA VAL A 54 1.27 -3.93 -2.89
C VAL A 54 1.94 -2.68 -3.43
N TYR A 55 3.20 -2.48 -3.07
CA TYR A 55 4.00 -1.33 -3.48
C TYR A 55 5.30 -1.80 -4.12
N LEU A 56 5.81 -1.00 -5.05
CA LEU A 56 7.19 -1.06 -5.52
C LEU A 56 7.93 0.12 -4.91
N ALA A 57 9.10 -0.10 -4.32
CA ALA A 57 9.89 0.99 -3.72
C ALA A 57 11.40 0.71 -3.84
N GLU A 58 12.21 1.75 -3.67
CA GLU A 58 13.67 1.60 -3.54
C GLU A 58 14.04 0.79 -2.28
N ASP A 59 13.40 1.11 -1.15
CA ASP A 59 13.56 0.43 0.13
C ASP A 59 12.34 0.70 1.07
N GLU A 60 12.36 0.09 2.26
CA GLU A 60 11.30 0.25 3.28
C GLU A 60 11.15 1.70 3.78
N SER A 61 12.22 2.49 3.80
CA SER A 61 12.19 3.85 4.35
C SER A 61 11.29 4.77 3.53
N VAL A 62 11.28 4.61 2.20
CA VAL A 62 10.41 5.37 1.29
C VAL A 62 8.94 5.05 1.53
N ILE A 63 8.62 3.81 1.88
CA ILE A 63 7.25 3.39 2.23
C ILE A 63 6.82 4.03 3.54
N ARG A 64 7.72 4.11 4.53
CA ARG A 64 7.43 4.81 5.79
C ARG A 64 7.21 6.30 5.57
N GLU A 65 8.00 6.93 4.71
CA GLU A 65 7.84 8.32 4.29
C GLU A 65 6.47 8.54 3.61
N HIS A 66 6.07 7.64 2.70
CA HIS A 66 4.74 7.66 2.07
C HIS A 66 3.61 7.54 3.09
N ALA A 67 3.72 6.60 4.03
CA ALA A 67 2.72 6.37 5.07
C ALA A 67 2.53 7.62 5.96
N ALA A 68 3.63 8.29 6.31
CA ALA A 68 3.59 9.55 7.07
C ALA A 68 2.92 10.69 6.28
N LEU A 69 3.28 10.85 4.99
CA LEU A 69 2.74 11.92 4.14
C LEU A 69 1.26 11.73 3.79
N SER A 70 0.81 10.48 3.64
CA SER A 70 -0.57 10.14 3.27
C SER A 70 -1.53 10.14 4.45
N GLY A 71 -1.02 10.14 5.69
CA GLY A 71 -1.83 10.03 6.91
C GLY A 71 -2.32 8.60 7.18
N PHE A 72 -1.78 7.59 6.49
CA PHE A 72 -2.13 6.18 6.65
C PHE A 72 -0.93 5.37 7.15
N PRO A 73 -0.69 5.34 8.47
CA PRO A 73 0.47 4.67 9.04
C PRO A 73 0.51 3.19 8.64
N ALA A 74 1.69 2.73 8.22
CA ALA A 74 1.93 1.33 7.90
C ALA A 74 2.17 0.54 9.20
N SER A 75 1.28 -0.40 9.51
CA SER A 75 1.40 -1.27 10.69
C SER A 75 2.54 -2.27 10.51
N ARG A 76 2.65 -2.84 9.30
CA ARG A 76 3.74 -3.75 8.93
C ARG A 76 4.14 -3.54 7.48
N ILE A 77 5.44 -3.57 7.20
CA ILE A 77 6.01 -3.51 5.86
C ILE A 77 6.85 -4.77 5.69
N THR A 78 6.59 -5.55 4.65
CA THR A 78 7.30 -6.82 4.39
C THR A 78 7.83 -6.81 2.96
N GLU A 79 9.15 -6.94 2.79
CA GLU A 79 9.76 -7.14 1.47
C GLU A 79 9.34 -8.52 0.92
N VAL A 80 8.85 -8.55 -0.31
CA VAL A 80 8.44 -9.79 -0.99
C VAL A 80 9.66 -10.51 -1.53
N ALA A 81 9.96 -11.67 -0.98
CA ALA A 81 11.08 -12.51 -1.43
C ALA A 81 10.79 -13.32 -2.72
N GLY A 82 9.51 -13.55 -3.03
CA GLY A 82 9.07 -14.29 -4.22
C GLY A 82 7.56 -14.25 -4.36
N VAL A 83 7.05 -14.55 -5.56
CA VAL A 83 5.61 -14.58 -5.87
C VAL A 83 5.28 -15.94 -6.46
N ILE A 84 4.29 -16.62 -5.90
CA ILE A 84 3.70 -17.85 -6.46
C ILE A 84 2.36 -17.49 -7.08
N SER A 85 2.12 -17.94 -8.31
CA SER A 85 0.86 -17.76 -9.04
C SER A 85 0.67 -18.90 -10.04
N PRO A 86 -0.47 -19.03 -10.73
CA PRO A 86 -0.62 -20.03 -11.80
C PRO A 86 0.50 -19.96 -12.86
N VAL A 87 1.10 -18.79 -13.09
CA VAL A 87 2.21 -18.60 -14.04
C VAL A 87 3.51 -19.26 -13.56
N THR A 88 3.71 -19.42 -12.25
CA THR A 88 4.90 -20.10 -11.71
C THR A 88 4.76 -21.62 -11.66
N ALA A 89 3.63 -22.17 -12.10
CA ALA A 89 3.37 -23.61 -12.08
C ALA A 89 4.04 -24.38 -13.25
N GLY A 90 4.45 -23.68 -14.31
CA GLY A 90 4.98 -24.29 -15.55
C GLY A 90 3.91 -24.50 -16.61
#